data_AF-A0A1I3QVL3-F1
#
_entry.id   AF-A0A1I3QVL3-F1
#
_cell.length_a   1.000
_cell.length_b   1.000
_cell.length_c   1.000
_cell.angle_alpha   90.00
_cell.angle_beta   90.00
_cell.angle_gamma   90.00
#
_symmetry.space_group_name_H-M   'P 1'
#
loop_
_entity.id
_entity.type
_entity.pdbx_description
1 polymer ?
#
loop_
_entity_poly.entity_id
_entity_poly.type
_entity_poly.pdbx_seq_one_letter_code
_entity_poly.pdbx_strand_id
1 'polypeptide(L)'
;MTQLTIPADVDGQAAAKLVRDHVEVGETVEVRKTERTGSDDVELAGEVTGIESGYLEIDGHPPTEGSPRYDEIHTIVKVETKK
;
A
#
# COMPACT_ATOMS: atom_id res chain seq x y z
N MET A 1 -5.87 2.37 -14.34
CA MET A 1 -4.70 2.11 -13.48
C MET A 1 -4.21 3.45 -12.97
N THR A 2 -4.16 3.61 -11.65
CA THR A 2 -3.75 4.85 -11.00
C THR A 2 -2.57 4.55 -10.08
N GLN A 3 -1.61 5.47 -9.99
CA GLN A 3 -0.40 5.30 -9.19
C GLN A 3 -0.31 6.42 -8.16
N LEU A 4 -0.05 6.07 -6.91
CA LEU A 4 0.33 6.97 -5.83
C LEU A 4 1.76 6.65 -5.42
N THR A 5 2.65 7.63 -5.57
CA THR A 5 4.01 7.56 -5.02
C THR A 5 4.03 8.33 -3.70
N ILE A 6 4.40 7.65 -2.62
CA ILE A 6 4.54 8.23 -1.29
C ILE A 6 5.96 8.82 -1.19
N PRO A 7 6.09 10.14 -0.95
CA PRO A 7 7.41 10.73 -0.78
C PRO A 7 8.12 10.12 0.43
N ALA A 8 9.41 9.80 0.32
CA ALA A 8 10.20 9.32 1.46
C ALA A 8 10.39 10.37 2.58
N ASP A 9 9.98 11.63 2.32
CA ASP A 9 10.07 12.76 3.24
C ASP A 9 8.79 12.92 4.09
N VAL A 10 7.72 12.15 3.82
CA VAL A 10 6.49 12.21 4.62
C VAL A 10 6.49 11.17 5.74
N ASP A 11 6.06 11.58 6.94
CA ASP A 11 5.90 10.67 8.07
C ASP A 11 4.81 9.62 7.80
N GLY A 12 4.90 8.48 8.50
CA GLY A 12 3.94 7.37 8.33
C GLY A 12 2.47 7.77 8.48
N GLN A 13 2.15 8.80 9.26
CA GLN A 13 0.78 9.34 9.38
C GLN A 13 0.33 10.11 8.12
N ALA A 14 1.23 10.87 7.51
CA ALA A 14 0.95 11.58 6.26
C ALA A 14 0.87 10.60 5.08
N ALA A 15 1.75 9.59 5.06
CA ALA A 15 1.65 8.45 4.16
C ALA A 15 0.29 7.74 4.30
N ALA A 16 -0.12 7.37 5.52
CA ALA A 16 -1.41 6.73 5.78
C ALA A 16 -2.59 7.54 5.24
N LYS A 17 -2.56 8.86 5.40
CA LYS A 17 -3.59 9.75 4.86
C LYS A 17 -3.64 9.71 3.33
N LEU A 18 -2.49 9.81 2.66
CA LEU A 18 -2.41 9.74 1.20
C LEU A 18 -2.95 8.41 0.66
N VAL A 19 -2.60 7.30 1.32
CA VAL A 19 -3.10 5.98 0.93
C VAL A 19 -4.60 5.91 1.11
N ARG A 20 -5.12 6.30 2.28
CA ARG A 20 -6.56 6.32 2.54
C ARG A 20 -7.36 7.21 1.58
N ASP A 21 -6.79 8.34 1.15
CA ASP A 21 -7.42 9.22 0.17
C ASP A 21 -7.33 8.65 -1.27
N HIS A 22 -6.43 7.69 -1.53
CA HIS A 22 -6.18 7.13 -2.86
C HIS A 22 -6.86 5.77 -3.11
N VAL A 23 -6.95 4.93 -2.08
CA VAL A 23 -7.50 3.57 -2.16
C VAL A 23 -8.63 3.36 -1.16
N GLU A 24 -9.65 2.66 -1.63
CA GLU A 24 -10.82 2.30 -0.84
C GLU A 24 -10.88 0.80 -0.59
N VAL A 25 -11.60 0.40 0.47
CA VAL A 25 -11.86 -1.01 0.77
C VAL A 25 -12.68 -1.62 -0.39
N GLY A 26 -12.22 -2.75 -0.91
CA GLY A 26 -12.75 -3.44 -2.08
C GLY A 26 -12.01 -3.13 -3.39
N GLU A 27 -10.98 -2.28 -3.36
CA GLU A 27 -10.13 -2.03 -4.53
C GLU A 27 -8.87 -2.90 -4.52
N THR A 28 -8.44 -3.34 -5.71
CA THR A 28 -7.21 -4.12 -5.85
C THR A 28 -6.00 -3.19 -6.05
N VAL A 29 -4.95 -3.40 -5.26
CA VAL A 29 -3.76 -2.55 -5.22
C VAL A 29 -2.48 -3.37 -5.22
N GLU A 30 -1.44 -2.81 -5.79
CA GLU A 30 -0.08 -3.34 -5.74
C GLU A 30 0.78 -2.38 -4.92
N VAL A 31 1.43 -2.90 -3.89
CA VAL A 31 2.30 -2.19 -2.98
C VAL A 31 3.76 -2.53 -3.31
N ARG A 32 4.57 -1.49 -3.44
CA ARG A 32 6.01 -1.58 -3.63
C ARG A 32 6.72 -0.88 -2.48
N LYS A 33 7.62 -1.60 -1.81
CA LYS A 33 8.43 -1.03 -0.73
C LYS A 33 9.77 -0.56 -1.25
N THR A 34 10.36 0.41 -0.56
CA THR A 34 11.76 0.78 -0.76
C THR A 34 12.61 -0.11 0.13
N GLU A 35 12.96 -1.31 -0.34
CA GLU A 35 14.08 -2.02 0.30
C GLU A 35 15.38 -1.30 -0.06
N ARG A 36 16.19 -1.01 0.97
CA ARG A 36 17.52 -0.38 0.86
C ARG A 36 18.55 -1.25 0.13
N THR A 37 18.11 -2.36 -0.46
CA THR A 37 18.89 -3.37 -1.20
C THR A 37 18.31 -3.60 -2.60
N GLY A 38 18.02 -2.54 -3.34
CA GLY A 38 18.18 -2.52 -4.81
C GLY A 38 17.30 -3.46 -5.64
N SER A 39 16.14 -3.87 -5.15
CA SER A 39 15.15 -4.62 -5.94
C SER A 39 13.81 -3.89 -5.88
N ASP A 40 13.39 -3.34 -7.02
CA ASP A 40 12.11 -2.65 -7.26
C ASP A 40 10.95 -3.67 -7.43
N ASP A 41 10.97 -4.73 -6.62
CA ASP A 41 10.04 -5.86 -6.74
C ASP A 41 8.70 -5.54 -6.07
N VAL A 42 7.60 -5.99 -6.71
CA VAL A 42 6.25 -5.89 -6.14
C VAL A 42 6.19 -6.78 -4.92
N GLU A 43 6.10 -6.16 -3.74
CA GLU A 43 6.16 -6.92 -2.48
C GLU A 43 4.81 -7.53 -2.14
N LEU A 44 3.71 -6.83 -2.45
CA LEU A 44 2.36 -7.32 -2.17
C LEU A 44 1.35 -6.79 -3.18
N ALA A 45 0.48 -7.66 -3.69
CA ALA A 45 -0.61 -7.28 -4.58
C ALA A 45 -1.88 -8.02 -4.16
N GLY A 46 -3.00 -7.31 -4.01
CA GLY A 46 -4.26 -7.90 -3.56
C GLY A 46 -5.38 -6.89 -3.35
N GLU A 47 -6.52 -7.34 -2.85
CA GLU A 47 -7.68 -6.49 -2.55
C GLU A 47 -7.54 -5.82 -1.19
N VAL A 48 -7.74 -4.50 -1.12
CA VAL A 48 -7.80 -3.77 0.15
C VAL A 48 -9.04 -4.22 0.91
N THR A 49 -8.83 -4.90 2.02
CA THR A 49 -9.90 -5.40 2.90
C THR A 49 -10.10 -4.52 4.12
N GLY A 50 -9.07 -3.75 4.50
CA GLY A 50 -9.07 -2.85 5.64
C GLY A 50 -7.99 -1.78 5.54
N ILE A 51 -8.28 -0.58 6.06
CA ILE A 51 -7.36 0.57 6.08
C ILE A 51 -7.20 1.00 7.53
N GLU A 52 -6.13 0.52 8.17
CA GLU A 52 -5.85 0.80 9.57
C GLU A 52 -4.93 2.01 9.73
N SER A 53 -4.75 2.49 10.96
CA SER A 53 -3.99 3.74 11.22
C SER A 53 -2.49 3.64 10.95
N GLY A 54 -1.95 2.42 10.83
CA GLY A 54 -0.51 2.18 10.64
C GLY A 54 -0.15 1.16 9.55
N TYR A 55 -1.13 0.44 9.01
CA TYR A 55 -0.92 -0.58 7.98
C TYR A 55 -2.17 -0.69 7.08
N LEU A 56 -1.96 -1.27 5.89
CA LEU A 56 -3.00 -1.54 4.91
C LEU A 56 -3.28 -3.03 4.86
N GLU A 57 -4.50 -3.46 5.19
CA GLU A 57 -4.89 -4.88 5.09
C GLU A 57 -5.23 -5.23 3.65
N ILE A 58 -4.47 -6.16 3.09
CA ILE A 58 -4.62 -6.64 1.72
C ILE A 58 -4.94 -8.13 1.77
N ASP A 59 -5.98 -8.56 1.06
CA ASP A 59 -6.52 -9.92 1.02
C ASP A 59 -6.85 -10.52 2.40
N GLY A 60 -7.18 -9.68 3.39
CA GLY A 60 -7.48 -10.08 4.76
C GLY A 60 -6.26 -10.51 5.56
N HIS A 61 -5.04 -10.25 5.07
CA HIS A 61 -3.83 -10.52 5.83
C HIS A 61 -3.65 -9.49 6.94
N PRO A 62 -3.48 -9.91 8.21
CA PRO A 62 -3.15 -9.04 9.33
C PRO A 62 -1.68 -8.57 9.27
N PRO A 63 -1.30 -7.53 10.02
CA PRO A 63 0.04 -6.92 9.98
C PRO A 63 1.17 -7.87 10.33
N THR A 64 0.87 -8.95 11.06
CA THR A 64 1.83 -10.02 11.38
C THR A 64 2.03 -11.04 10.27
N GLU A 65 1.15 -11.07 9.27
CA GLU A 65 1.16 -12.01 8.14
C GLU A 65 1.52 -11.36 6.81
N GLY A 66 1.94 -10.08 6.82
CA GLY A 66 2.47 -9.42 5.62
C GLY A 66 1.80 -8.10 5.24
N SER A 67 0.88 -7.55 6.04
CA SER A 67 0.34 -6.21 5.71
C SER A 67 1.46 -5.15 5.72
N PRO A 68 1.60 -4.36 4.65
CA PRO A 68 2.63 -3.35 4.55
C PRO A 68 2.27 -2.14 5.43
N ARG A 69 3.28 -1.62 6.14
CA ARG A 69 3.16 -0.38 6.91
C ARG A 69 3.33 0.83 6.00
N TYR A 70 2.56 1.89 6.23
CA TYR A 70 2.63 3.08 5.38
C TYR A 70 4.01 3.75 5.34
N ASP A 71 4.81 3.60 6.39
CA ASP A 71 6.18 4.14 6.42
C ASP A 71 7.17 3.34 5.54
N GLU A 72 6.84 2.08 5.21
CA GLU A 72 7.65 1.24 4.34
C GLU A 72 7.14 1.26 2.88
N ILE A 73 5.90 1.70 2.67
CA ILE A 73 5.29 1.79 1.34
C ILE A 73 5.87 3.00 0.61
N HIS A 74 6.50 2.74 -0.54
CA HIS A 74 6.99 3.80 -1.41
C HIS A 74 6.03 4.10 -2.56
N THR A 75 5.42 3.06 -3.13
CA THR A 75 4.49 3.23 -4.25
C THR A 75 3.31 2.28 -4.09
N ILE A 76 2.12 2.81 -4.35
CA ILE A 76 0.88 2.06 -4.47
C ILE A 76 0.37 2.24 -5.89
N VAL A 77 0.10 1.13 -6.56
CA VAL A 77 -0.52 1.12 -7.88
C VAL A 77 -1.91 0.51 -7.73
N LYS A 78 -2.93 1.33 -7.93
CA LYS A 78 -4.29 0.86 -8.06
C LYS A 78 -4.47 0.15 -9.40
N VAL A 79 -4.67 -1.16 -9.34
CA VAL A 79 -5.04 -1.98 -10.49
C VAL A 79 -6.56 -2.01 -10.56
N GLU A 80 -7.12 -1.30 -11.55
CA GLU A 80 -8.56 -1.38 -11.82
C GLU A 80 -8.88 -2.82 -12.22
N THR A 81 -9.44 -3.59 -11.30
CA THR A 81 -10.04 -4.88 -11.58
C THR A 81 -11.29 -4.61 -12.41
N LYS A 82 -11.15 -4.68 -13.74
CA LYS A 82 -12.30 -4.71 -14.66
C LYS A 82 -13.16 -5.93 -14.27
N LYS A 83 -14.28 -5.66 -13.58
CA LYS A 83 -15.39 -6.60 -13.50
C LYS A 83 -16.02 -6.81 -14.87
#